data_AF-A0A955DSM9-F1
#
_entry.id   AF-A0A955DSM9-F1
#
_cell.length_a   1.000
_cell.length_b   1.000
_cell.length_c   1.000
_cell.angle_alpha   90.00
_cell.angle_beta   90.00
_cell.angle_gamma   90.00
#
_symmetry.space_group_name_H-M   'P 1'
#
loop_
_entity.id
_entity.type
_entity.pdbx_description
1 polymer ?
#
loop_
_entity_poly.entity_id
_entity_poly.type
_entity_poly.pdbx_seq_one_letter_code
_entity_poly.pdbx_strand_id
1 'polypeptide(L)'
;MHQHIRIGAATLAAWVGVSQAQVISWNWDRFGTVRGDRVAGVVPASNWNNSWPAYGTQDLIDDSGVPTSMDIAWASFNDWTVNEPAPANPGQDADGSYNRELLNGYLNAGEAAWEPPITYTEVTISDVPFGSY
;
A
#
# COMPACT_ATOMS: atom_id res chain seq x y z
N MET A 1 -36.09 34.78 -47.33
CA MET A 1 -35.81 33.83 -46.24
C MET A 1 -34.30 33.75 -46.07
N HIS A 2 -33.74 34.43 -45.07
CA HIS A 2 -32.30 34.36 -44.75
C HIS A 2 -32.12 33.43 -43.55
N GLN A 3 -31.38 32.32 -43.72
CA GLN A 3 -31.00 31.46 -42.61
C GLN A 3 -29.55 31.78 -42.19
N HIS A 4 -29.38 32.14 -40.92
CA HIS A 4 -28.07 32.37 -40.30
C HIS A 4 -27.54 31.05 -39.76
N ILE A 5 -26.41 30.58 -40.29
CA ILE A 5 -25.62 29.50 -39.71
C ILE A 5 -24.79 30.09 -38.57
N ARG A 6 -24.94 29.57 -37.36
CA ARG A 6 -24.07 29.87 -36.21
C ARG A 6 -23.12 28.71 -36.01
N ILE A 7 -21.84 28.93 -36.25
CA ILE A 7 -20.77 28.00 -35.91
C ILE A 7 -20.35 28.32 -34.48
N GLY A 8 -20.75 27.48 -33.53
CA GLY A 8 -20.26 27.54 -32.15
C GLY A 8 -18.87 26.92 -32.09
N ALA A 9 -17.87 27.71 -31.73
CA ALA A 9 -16.52 27.22 -31.44
C ALA A 9 -16.55 26.41 -30.14
N ALA A 10 -16.27 25.11 -30.22
CA ALA A 10 -16.05 24.27 -29.05
C ALA A 10 -14.62 24.47 -28.54
N THR A 11 -14.47 24.98 -27.33
CA THR A 11 -13.18 25.08 -26.64
C THR A 11 -12.82 23.71 -26.08
N LEU A 12 -11.79 23.05 -26.63
CA LEU A 12 -11.22 21.84 -26.04
C LEU A 12 -10.35 22.26 -24.84
N ALA A 13 -10.78 21.93 -23.62
CA ALA A 13 -9.93 22.00 -22.44
C ALA A 13 -8.97 20.79 -22.47
N ALA A 14 -7.68 21.05 -22.68
CA ALA A 14 -6.64 20.04 -22.49
C ALA A 14 -6.38 19.91 -20.99
N TRP A 15 -6.76 18.76 -20.42
CA TRP A 15 -6.34 18.39 -19.08
C TRP A 15 -4.87 18.01 -19.15
N VAL A 16 -4.01 18.84 -18.57
CA VAL A 16 -2.62 18.47 -18.31
C VAL A 16 -2.68 17.45 -17.17
N GLY A 17 -2.62 16.16 -17.51
CA GLY A 17 -2.47 15.11 -16.52
C GLY A 17 -1.15 15.34 -15.80
N VAL A 18 -1.20 15.73 -14.53
CA VAL A 18 -0.04 15.59 -13.65
C VAL A 18 0.16 14.07 -13.52
N SER A 19 1.28 13.55 -14.00
CA SER A 19 1.64 12.17 -13.67
C SER A 19 1.78 12.11 -12.16
N GLN A 20 0.91 11.38 -11.48
CA GLN A 20 1.08 11.08 -10.07
C GLN A 20 2.46 10.40 -9.90
N ALA A 21 3.19 10.77 -8.85
CA ALA A 21 4.43 10.09 -8.50
C ALA A 21 4.11 8.60 -8.28
N GLN A 22 4.98 7.72 -8.81
CA GLN A 22 4.85 6.28 -8.61
C GLN A 22 4.98 5.98 -7.11
N VAL A 23 4.04 5.21 -6.56
CA VAL A 23 4.04 4.92 -5.12
C VAL A 23 4.35 3.45 -4.91
N ILE A 24 5.40 3.16 -4.15
CA ILE A 24 5.61 1.83 -3.59
C ILE A 24 5.09 1.86 -2.15
N SER A 25 4.05 1.08 -1.88
CA SER A 25 3.43 0.99 -0.57
C SER A 25 3.68 -0.39 0.05
N TRP A 26 3.86 -0.42 1.37
CA TRP A 26 4.17 -1.65 2.09
C TRP A 26 3.41 -1.70 3.42
N ASN A 27 2.86 -2.87 3.75
CA ASN A 27 2.32 -3.17 5.06
C ASN A 27 2.77 -4.55 5.56
N TRP A 28 2.67 -4.74 6.87
CA TRP A 28 2.73 -6.05 7.50
C TRP A 28 1.30 -6.39 7.90
N ASP A 29 0.69 -7.39 7.24
CA ASP A 29 -0.72 -7.73 7.47
C ASP A 29 -0.96 -9.24 7.37
N ARG A 30 -1.33 -9.85 8.51
CA ARG A 30 -1.56 -11.28 8.61
C ARG A 30 -2.95 -11.73 8.13
N PHE A 31 -3.92 -10.82 8.10
CA PHE A 31 -5.34 -11.17 7.88
C PHE A 31 -5.98 -10.40 6.72
N GLY A 32 -5.17 -9.75 5.89
CA GLY A 32 -5.62 -8.93 4.78
C GLY A 32 -4.46 -8.38 3.96
N THR A 33 -4.77 -7.69 2.87
CA THR A 33 -3.84 -6.78 2.21
C THR A 33 -4.66 -5.90 1.27
N VAL A 34 -4.20 -4.67 1.05
CA VAL A 34 -4.85 -3.72 0.13
C VAL A 34 -4.37 -4.03 -1.29
N ARG A 35 -5.23 -4.64 -2.11
CA ARG A 35 -4.93 -5.01 -3.51
C ARG A 35 -6.12 -4.75 -4.43
N GLY A 36 -5.85 -4.69 -5.74
CA GLY A 36 -6.90 -4.51 -6.75
C GLY A 36 -7.49 -3.10 -6.71
N ASP A 37 -8.81 -3.01 -6.58
CA ASP A 37 -9.56 -1.75 -6.51
C ASP A 37 -9.57 -1.09 -5.13
N ARG A 38 -8.92 -1.71 -4.14
CA ARG A 38 -8.82 -1.21 -2.77
C ARG A 38 -7.73 -0.16 -2.65
N VAL A 39 -8.01 0.92 -1.93
CA VAL A 39 -7.11 2.06 -1.75
C VAL A 39 -7.01 2.44 -0.26
N ALA A 40 -5.79 2.66 0.21
CA ALA A 40 -5.50 3.08 1.58
C ALA A 40 -4.27 3.99 1.62
N GLY A 41 -4.01 4.60 2.78
CA GLY A 41 -2.85 5.43 3.06
C GLY A 41 -3.13 6.92 3.02
N VAL A 42 -2.23 7.69 3.63
CA VAL A 42 -2.23 9.17 3.57
C VAL A 42 -1.95 9.64 2.14
N VAL A 43 -1.04 8.94 1.45
CA VAL A 43 -0.94 8.96 -0.01
C VAL A 43 -1.79 7.78 -0.48
N PRO A 44 -2.95 8.02 -1.12
CA PRO A 44 -3.83 6.95 -1.56
C PRO A 44 -3.12 6.03 -2.55
N ALA A 45 -2.98 4.76 -2.20
CA ALA A 45 -2.34 3.75 -3.03
C ALA A 45 -3.13 2.43 -3.03
N SER A 46 -3.19 1.80 -4.20
CA SER A 46 -3.55 0.39 -4.38
C SER A 46 -2.31 -0.50 -4.33
N ASN A 47 -2.50 -1.82 -4.43
CA ASN A 47 -1.40 -2.80 -4.61
C ASN A 47 -0.31 -2.75 -3.52
N TRP A 48 -0.71 -2.67 -2.26
CA TRP A 48 0.22 -2.70 -1.13
C TRP A 48 0.99 -4.02 -1.09
N ASN A 49 2.30 -3.91 -0.86
CA ASN A 49 3.17 -5.06 -0.68
C ASN A 49 3.01 -5.60 0.74
N ASN A 50 2.55 -6.86 0.85
CA ASN A 50 2.35 -7.53 2.12
C ASN A 50 3.56 -8.41 2.48
N SER A 51 4.08 -8.20 3.68
CA SER A 51 5.20 -8.92 4.28
C SER A 51 4.81 -10.12 5.15
N TRP A 52 3.57 -10.58 5.12
CA TRP A 52 3.15 -11.81 5.81
C TRP A 52 2.91 -12.97 4.82
N PRO A 53 3.35 -14.21 5.12
CA PRO A 53 4.31 -14.64 6.15
C PRO A 53 5.77 -14.59 5.65
N ALA A 54 6.00 -14.01 4.47
CA ALA A 54 7.11 -14.37 3.59
C ALA A 54 8.47 -13.80 4.00
N TYR A 55 9.25 -14.50 4.81
CA TYR A 55 10.64 -14.13 5.06
C TYR A 55 11.46 -14.18 3.75
N GLY A 56 11.78 -13.03 3.15
CA GLY A 56 12.62 -12.98 1.95
C GLY A 56 12.65 -11.61 1.28
N THR A 57 13.71 -11.39 0.52
CA THR A 57 13.86 -10.24 -0.38
C THR A 57 13.06 -10.53 -1.66
N GLN A 58 12.11 -9.67 -2.00
CA GLN A 58 11.33 -9.75 -3.23
C GLN A 58 11.09 -8.34 -3.78
N ASP A 59 11.19 -8.22 -5.10
CA ASP A 59 10.84 -7.02 -5.86
C ASP A 59 9.44 -6.53 -5.43
N LEU A 60 9.39 -5.31 -4.92
CA LEU A 60 8.16 -4.64 -4.56
C LEU A 60 7.42 -4.20 -5.82
N ILE A 61 6.09 -4.33 -5.82
CA ILE A 61 5.25 -3.74 -6.87
C ILE A 61 4.90 -2.29 -6.52
N ASP A 62 4.72 -1.46 -7.53
CA ASP A 62 4.15 -0.12 -7.37
C ASP A 62 2.62 -0.13 -7.27
N ASP A 63 2.03 1.06 -7.13
CA ASP A 63 0.59 1.28 -7.06
C ASP A 63 -0.16 0.89 -8.33
N SER A 64 0.53 0.78 -9.47
CA SER A 64 -0.01 0.24 -10.73
C SER A 64 0.06 -1.29 -10.82
N GLY A 65 0.75 -1.94 -9.88
CA GLY A 65 0.95 -3.39 -9.82
C GLY A 65 2.14 -3.90 -10.62
N VAL A 66 3.02 -3.00 -11.09
CA VAL A 66 4.22 -3.35 -11.84
C VAL A 66 5.39 -3.61 -10.88
N PRO A 67 6.12 -4.73 -11.02
CA PRO A 67 7.33 -4.99 -10.24
C PRO A 67 8.38 -3.89 -10.44
N THR A 68 9.03 -3.51 -9.35
CA THR A 68 10.14 -2.54 -9.31
C THR A 68 11.43 -3.25 -8.90
N SER A 69 12.57 -2.57 -8.96
CA SER A 69 13.82 -3.11 -8.39
C SER A 69 13.92 -2.91 -6.88
N MET A 70 12.97 -2.21 -6.25
CA MET A 70 13.05 -1.96 -4.82
C MET A 70 12.74 -3.24 -4.06
N ASP A 71 13.57 -3.53 -3.07
CA ASP A 71 13.48 -4.72 -2.25
C ASP A 71 13.21 -4.35 -0.79
N ILE A 72 12.46 -5.20 -0.08
CA ILE A 72 12.31 -5.11 1.38
C ILE A 72 12.62 -6.44 2.06
N ALA A 73 13.34 -6.37 3.18
CA ALA A 73 13.55 -7.50 4.10
C ALA A 73 13.17 -7.09 5.52
N TRP A 74 12.55 -8.01 6.28
CA TRP A 74 12.06 -7.76 7.63
C TRP A 74 12.14 -9.00 8.53
N ALA A 75 12.15 -8.76 9.84
CA ALA A 75 12.01 -9.80 10.87
C ALA A 75 11.03 -9.31 11.97
N SER A 76 10.14 -10.19 12.43
CA SER A 76 9.26 -9.93 13.57
C SER A 76 8.93 -11.23 14.31
N PHE A 77 8.60 -11.11 15.59
CA PHE A 77 8.39 -12.24 16.49
C PHE A 77 6.96 -12.38 17.03
N ASN A 78 6.24 -11.26 17.22
CA ASN A 78 4.86 -11.26 17.72
C ASN A 78 3.96 -10.43 16.79
N ASP A 79 2.68 -10.80 16.75
CA ASP A 79 1.66 -10.13 15.96
C ASP A 79 0.55 -9.51 16.82
N TRP A 80 -0.10 -8.49 16.26
CA TRP A 80 -1.26 -7.83 16.85
C TRP A 80 -2.20 -7.35 15.75
N THR A 81 -3.49 -7.31 16.01
CA THR A 81 -4.50 -6.77 15.09
C THR A 81 -5.45 -5.82 15.81
N VAL A 82 -5.93 -4.81 15.08
CA VAL A 82 -6.96 -3.88 15.55
C VAL A 82 -8.36 -4.50 15.59
N ASN A 83 -8.58 -5.69 15.00
CA ASN A 83 -9.90 -6.30 14.91
C ASN A 83 -10.13 -7.37 15.96
N GLU A 84 -11.26 -7.25 16.65
CA GLU A 84 -11.81 -8.26 17.55
C GLU A 84 -13.19 -8.75 17.07
N PRO A 85 -13.52 -10.05 17.17
CA PRO A 85 -12.65 -11.12 17.67
C PRO A 85 -11.51 -11.41 16.69
N ALA A 86 -10.28 -11.45 17.20
CA ALA A 86 -9.13 -11.86 16.41
C ALA A 86 -9.27 -13.36 16.05
N PRO A 87 -8.90 -13.81 14.83
CA PRO A 87 -8.35 -13.04 13.71
C PRO A 87 -9.34 -12.79 12.55
N ALA A 88 -9.60 -11.53 12.18
CA ALA A 88 -10.48 -11.17 11.06
C ALA A 88 -9.96 -9.99 10.21
N ASN A 89 -10.29 -10.01 8.91
CA ASN A 89 -10.03 -8.92 7.97
C ASN A 89 -10.92 -7.70 8.31
N PRO A 90 -10.37 -6.48 8.46
CA PRO A 90 -11.15 -5.29 8.83
C PRO A 90 -12.20 -4.88 7.80
N GLY A 91 -11.95 -5.20 6.53
CA GLY A 91 -12.78 -4.80 5.41
C GLY A 91 -12.72 -3.29 5.15
N GLN A 92 -13.60 -2.84 4.25
CA GLN A 92 -13.73 -1.44 3.89
C GLN A 92 -14.15 -0.59 5.09
N ASP A 93 -13.54 0.59 5.22
CA ASP A 93 -13.88 1.60 6.21
C ASP A 93 -15.19 2.31 5.85
N ALA A 94 -15.78 2.97 6.84
CA ALA A 94 -17.05 3.69 6.65
C ALA A 94 -16.95 4.84 5.62
N ASP A 95 -15.75 5.35 5.36
CA ASP A 95 -15.47 6.37 4.35
C ASP A 95 -15.13 5.80 2.96
N GLY A 96 -15.17 4.47 2.81
CA GLY A 96 -14.87 3.77 1.56
C GLY A 96 -13.38 3.45 1.36
N SER A 97 -12.49 3.93 2.24
CA SER A 97 -11.07 3.56 2.23
C SER A 97 -10.84 2.17 2.85
N TYR A 98 -9.59 1.72 2.84
CA TYR A 98 -9.16 0.48 3.47
C TYR A 98 -8.03 0.72 4.49
N ASN A 99 -8.05 1.85 5.17
CA ASN A 99 -7.00 2.27 6.10
C ASN A 99 -6.85 1.33 7.30
N ARG A 100 -7.96 0.72 7.79
CA ARG A 100 -7.85 -0.29 8.86
C ARG A 100 -7.09 -1.56 8.45
N GLU A 101 -7.00 -1.88 7.16
CA GLU A 101 -6.13 -2.96 6.67
C GLU A 101 -4.64 -2.66 6.90
N LEU A 102 -4.26 -1.37 7.01
CA LEU A 102 -2.88 -0.98 7.33
C LEU A 102 -2.52 -1.17 8.80
N LEU A 103 -3.52 -1.35 9.66
CA LEU A 103 -3.35 -1.54 11.11
C LEU A 103 -3.56 -3.00 11.52
N ASN A 104 -3.69 -3.89 10.55
CA ASN A 104 -3.96 -5.30 10.76
C ASN A 104 -2.68 -6.11 10.97
N GLY A 105 -1.81 -5.55 11.82
CA GLY A 105 -0.46 -6.02 11.98
C GLY A 105 0.57 -4.90 12.16
N TYR A 106 1.59 -5.14 12.98
CA TYR A 106 2.77 -4.29 13.05
C TYR A 106 4.00 -5.12 13.42
N LEU A 107 5.17 -4.66 12.98
CA LEU A 107 6.43 -5.27 13.40
C LEU A 107 6.65 -4.96 14.88
N ASN A 108 6.66 -6.01 15.71
CA ASN A 108 6.96 -5.91 17.14
C ASN A 108 8.18 -6.75 17.51
N ALA A 109 9.08 -6.16 18.29
CA ALA A 109 10.10 -6.86 19.06
C ALA A 109 9.62 -6.94 20.52
N GLY A 110 8.72 -7.89 20.81
CA GLY A 110 8.17 -8.09 22.15
C GLY A 110 8.80 -9.29 22.86
N GLU A 111 8.80 -9.25 24.19
CA GLU A 111 9.33 -10.30 25.06
C GLU A 111 8.70 -11.67 24.72
N ALA A 112 9.54 -12.68 24.49
CA ALA A 112 9.08 -14.06 24.34
C ALA A 112 8.82 -14.66 25.73
N ALA A 113 7.81 -15.53 25.87
CA ALA A 113 7.53 -16.21 27.13
C ALA A 113 8.61 -17.23 27.55
N TRP A 114 9.69 -17.37 26.79
CA TRP A 114 10.82 -18.26 27.02
C TRP A 114 12.16 -17.50 26.96
N GLU A 115 13.11 -17.93 27.78
CA GLU A 115 14.47 -17.38 27.86
C GLU A 115 15.40 -18.02 26.81
N PRO A 116 16.24 -17.24 26.10
CA PRO A 116 16.37 -15.77 26.16
C PRO A 116 15.28 -15.05 25.32
N PRO A 117 14.86 -13.82 25.71
CA PRO A 117 13.82 -13.08 25.01
C PRO A 117 14.27 -12.69 23.59
N ILE A 118 13.44 -13.01 22.59
CA ILE A 118 13.74 -12.66 21.20
C ILE A 118 13.45 -11.18 20.97
N THR A 119 14.49 -10.45 20.53
CA THR A 119 14.41 -9.06 20.09
C THR A 119 14.83 -9.02 18.64
N TYR A 120 14.00 -8.51 17.73
CA TYR A 120 14.34 -7.53 16.69
C TYR A 120 13.09 -7.15 15.88
N THR A 121 13.08 -5.90 15.43
CA THR A 121 12.32 -5.40 14.29
C THR A 121 13.33 -4.60 13.47
N GLU A 122 13.73 -5.18 12.34
CA GLU A 122 14.64 -4.55 11.38
C GLU A 122 13.90 -4.43 10.06
N VAL A 123 14.12 -3.31 9.36
CA VAL A 123 13.63 -3.09 8.01
C VAL A 123 14.80 -2.63 7.17
N THR A 124 15.12 -3.41 6.15
CA THR A 124 16.07 -3.00 5.11
C THR A 124 15.31 -2.71 3.84
N ILE A 125 15.57 -1.54 3.26
CA ILE A 125 15.11 -1.15 1.93
C ILE A 125 16.37 -1.02 1.06
N SER A 126 16.40 -1.73 -0.07
CA SER A 126 17.51 -1.66 -1.04
C SER A 126 17.00 -1.41 -2.46
N ASP A 127 17.93 -1.05 -3.34
CA ASP A 127 17.69 -0.92 -4.79
C ASP A 127 16.54 0.01 -5.17
N VAL A 128 16.35 1.07 -4.39
CA VAL A 128 15.37 2.14 -4.63
C VAL A 128 15.63 2.77 -6.01
N PRO A 129 14.69 2.65 -6.97
CA PRO A 129 14.89 3.18 -8.32
C PRO A 129 15.16 4.69 -8.32
N PHE A 130 16.17 5.13 -9.07
CA PHE A 130 16.41 6.56 -9.27
C PHE A 130 15.59 7.07 -10.46
N GLY A 131 14.73 8.07 -10.21
CA GLY A 131 14.04 8.82 -11.26
C GLY A 131 12.52 8.90 -11.16
N SER A 132 11.89 8.22 -10.18
CA SER A 132 10.43 8.15 -10.07
C SER A 132 9.91 8.15 -8.63
N TYR A 133 10.46 8.99 -7.74
CA TYR A 133 9.89 9.23 -6.39
C TYR A 133 10.04 10.70 -6.00
#